data_AF-A0A954A1P8-F1
#
_entry.id   AF-A0A954A1P8-F1
#
_cell.length_a   1.000
_cell.length_b   1.000
_cell.length_c   1.000
_cell.angle_alpha   90.00
_cell.angle_beta   90.00
_cell.angle_gamma   90.00
#
_symmetry.space_group_name_H-M   'P 1'
#
loop_
_entity.id
_entity.type
_entity.pdbx_description
1 polymer ?
#
loop_
_entity_poly.entity_id
_entity_poly.type
_entity_poly.pdbx_seq_one_letter_code
_entity_poly.pdbx_strand_id
1 'polypeptide(L)'
;MQGFAVAGPVLSTLCRHRAAVRLGEAAFGPGHIGEALLDQVVAAFTAFADAFARVGIAAPAVTAVATSAMRAATNRAELVGRVRAATGIELTVIHGDHEAALLADAVRSALDLADRRGLLLDLGGGSVEVVVAAPDATRGASFELGALRLLAGAAPHEHGLAFLAALERQVAAEGAAIRHHVGDACDVLVAVGGSLQRIAEHLATPAAEGRPAVIPLPQLEAWT
;
A
#
# COMPACT_ATOMS: atom_id res chain seq x y z
N MET A 1 15.95 -15.14 -16.08
CA MET A 1 14.96 -14.09 -16.39
C MET A 1 15.69 -12.86 -16.89
N GLN A 2 15.52 -12.50 -18.15
CA GLN A 2 16.04 -11.24 -18.71
C GLN A 2 15.32 -10.06 -18.04
N GLY A 3 16.10 -9.03 -17.71
CA GLY A 3 15.71 -7.96 -16.80
C GLY A 3 14.58 -7.09 -17.33
N PHE A 4 13.70 -6.67 -16.42
CA PHE A 4 12.72 -5.62 -16.67
C PHE A 4 13.48 -4.33 -17.04
N ALA A 5 13.12 -3.71 -18.18
CA ALA A 5 13.62 -2.40 -18.55
C ALA A 5 12.80 -1.32 -17.82
N VAL A 6 13.46 -0.25 -17.38
CA VAL A 6 12.80 0.93 -16.80
C VAL A 6 12.34 1.82 -17.94
N ALA A 7 11.05 2.17 -17.99
CA ALA A 7 10.47 3.02 -19.02
C ALA A 7 9.95 4.34 -18.40
N GLY A 8 10.66 5.44 -18.60
CA GLY A 8 10.24 6.77 -18.15
C GLY A 8 11.37 7.81 -18.10
N PRO A 9 11.06 9.10 -17.94
CA PRO A 9 12.08 10.11 -17.65
C PRO A 9 12.83 9.75 -16.37
N VAL A 10 14.14 9.97 -16.36
CA VAL A 10 14.96 9.74 -15.16
C VAL A 10 14.58 10.79 -14.11
N LEU A 11 13.79 10.38 -13.13
CA LEU A 11 13.46 11.20 -11.97
C LEU A 11 14.54 11.02 -10.89
N SER A 12 15.05 12.13 -10.36
CA SER A 12 15.90 12.11 -9.17
C SER A 12 15.08 12.42 -7.92
N THR A 13 15.33 11.68 -6.85
CA THR A 13 14.71 11.96 -5.55
C THR A 13 15.44 13.14 -4.90
N LEU A 14 14.77 14.29 -4.74
CA LEU A 14 15.33 15.46 -4.04
C LEU A 14 15.35 15.28 -2.52
N CYS A 15 14.25 14.75 -1.98
CA CYS A 15 14.12 14.44 -0.56
C CYS A 15 13.10 13.30 -0.36
N ARG A 16 13.29 12.51 0.71
CA ARG A 16 12.34 11.46 1.12
C ARG A 16 12.16 11.55 2.63
N HIS A 17 10.91 11.66 3.05
CA HIS A 17 10.55 11.73 4.47
C HIS A 17 9.51 10.66 4.80
N ARG A 18 9.58 10.14 6.02
CA ARG A 18 8.62 9.17 6.55
C ARG A 18 8.36 9.49 8.01
N ALA A 19 7.08 9.50 8.39
CA ALA A 19 6.65 9.57 9.78
C ALA A 19 5.89 8.29 10.12
N ALA A 20 6.27 7.63 11.22
CA ALA A 20 5.57 6.45 11.70
C ALA A 20 4.36 6.91 12.55
N VAL A 21 3.19 7.01 11.91
CA VAL A 21 1.92 7.30 12.57
C VAL A 21 1.06 6.04 12.56
N ARG A 22 0.56 5.60 13.71
CA ARG A 22 -0.23 4.36 13.84
C ARG A 22 -1.72 4.60 13.52
N LEU A 23 -1.98 5.25 12.38
CA LEU A 23 -3.33 5.68 11.99
C LEU A 23 -4.30 4.50 11.84
N GLY A 24 -3.81 3.36 11.37
CA GLY A 24 -4.61 2.14 11.20
C GLY A 24 -5.18 1.59 12.50
N GLU A 25 -4.51 1.75 13.64
CA GLU A 25 -5.01 1.21 14.92
C GLU A 25 -6.25 1.96 15.41
N ALA A 26 -6.25 3.28 15.26
CA ALA A 26 -7.40 4.11 15.56
C ALA A 26 -8.53 3.91 14.53
N ALA A 27 -8.17 3.79 13.25
CA ALA A 27 -9.14 3.69 12.17
C ALA A 27 -9.83 2.32 12.05
N PHE A 28 -9.11 1.22 12.29
CA PHE A 28 -9.65 -0.14 12.14
C PHE A 28 -10.20 -0.72 13.43
N GLY A 29 -9.80 -0.18 14.59
CA GLY A 29 -10.39 -0.50 15.89
C GLY A 29 -11.64 0.36 16.16
N PRO A 30 -11.51 1.50 16.88
CA PRO A 30 -12.65 2.34 17.25
C PRO A 30 -13.28 3.10 16.07
N GLY A 31 -12.61 3.18 14.91
CA GLY A 31 -13.09 3.95 13.76
C GLY A 31 -12.98 5.46 13.94
N HIS A 32 -12.27 5.93 14.97
CA HIS A 32 -12.16 7.34 15.32
C HIS A 32 -10.72 7.69 15.69
N ILE A 33 -10.21 8.78 15.12
CA ILE A 33 -8.84 9.25 15.34
C ILE A 33 -8.86 10.23 16.52
N GLY A 34 -8.25 9.84 17.64
CA GLY A 34 -8.17 10.68 18.83
C GLY A 34 -7.26 11.90 18.67
N GLU A 35 -7.50 12.92 19.51
CA GLU A 35 -6.85 14.23 19.43
C GLU A 35 -5.32 14.18 19.34
N ALA A 36 -4.67 13.41 20.23
CA ALA A 36 -3.22 13.29 20.24
C ALA A 36 -2.66 12.73 18.91
N LEU A 37 -3.40 11.83 18.26
CA LEU A 37 -3.01 11.27 16.96
C LEU A 37 -3.30 12.24 15.82
N LEU A 38 -4.39 13.02 15.88
CA LEU A 38 -4.63 14.12 14.94
C LEU A 38 -3.46 15.11 14.97
N ASP A 39 -3.07 15.56 16.16
CA ASP A 39 -1.96 16.51 16.34
C ASP A 39 -0.64 15.94 15.86
N GLN A 40 -0.38 14.65 16.12
CA GLN A 40 0.81 13.97 15.62
C GLN A 40 0.86 13.94 14.09
N VAL A 41 -0.27 13.65 13.42
CA VAL A 41 -0.32 13.61 11.96
C VAL A 41 -0.16 15.03 11.39
N VAL A 42 -0.81 16.04 11.97
CA VAL A 42 -0.66 17.43 11.55
C VAL A 42 0.79 17.89 11.69
N ALA A 43 1.45 17.59 12.81
CA ALA A 43 2.86 17.91 13.02
C ALA A 43 3.77 17.23 11.97
N ALA A 44 3.47 15.99 11.60
CA ALA A 44 4.19 15.29 10.54
C ALA A 44 4.02 15.97 9.16
N PHE A 45 2.80 16.38 8.80
CA PHE A 45 2.55 17.12 7.57
C PHE A 45 3.23 18.48 7.55
N THR A 46 3.26 19.21 8.68
CA THR A 46 4.02 20.46 8.80
C THR A 46 5.50 20.24 8.54
N ALA A 47 6.09 19.21 9.15
CA ALA A 47 7.50 18.86 8.91
C ALA A 47 7.78 18.49 7.45
N PHE A 48 6.83 17.83 6.77
CA PHE A 48 6.94 17.53 5.33
C PHE A 48 6.85 18.80 4.47
N ALA A 49 5.89 19.69 4.76
CA ALA A 49 5.75 20.96 4.06
C ALA A 49 7.03 21.81 4.15
N ASP A 50 7.62 21.90 5.35
CA ASP A 50 8.89 22.59 5.56
C ASP A 50 10.04 21.95 4.77
N ALA A 51 10.07 20.62 4.70
CA ALA A 51 11.09 19.90 3.93
C ALA A 51 10.96 20.11 2.42
N PHE A 52 9.73 20.09 1.91
CA PHE A 52 9.44 20.36 0.50
C PHE A 52 9.77 21.82 0.13
N ALA A 53 9.47 22.78 1.01
CA ALA A 53 9.81 24.18 0.80
C ALA A 53 11.33 24.40 0.70
N ARG A 54 12.14 23.69 1.50
CA ARG A 54 13.62 23.76 1.43
C ARG A 54 14.19 23.30 0.09
N VAL A 55 13.48 22.46 -0.66
CA VAL A 55 13.86 22.02 -2.02
C VAL A 55 13.07 22.73 -3.11
N GLY A 56 12.38 23.84 -2.78
CA GLY A 56 11.67 24.68 -3.75
C GLY A 56 10.26 24.21 -4.14
N ILE A 57 9.67 23.28 -3.41
CA ILE A 57 8.32 22.76 -3.68
C ILE A 57 7.33 23.38 -2.69
N ALA A 58 6.36 24.14 -3.21
CA ALA A 58 5.29 24.75 -2.42
C ALA A 58 4.11 23.78 -2.24
N ALA A 59 3.34 23.95 -1.16
CA ALA A 59 2.21 23.09 -0.82
C ALA A 59 1.18 22.87 -1.96
N PRO A 60 0.80 23.87 -2.78
CA PRO A 60 -0.14 23.66 -3.89
C PRO A 60 0.40 22.74 -5.01
N ALA A 61 1.71 22.52 -5.08
CA ALA A 61 2.34 21.59 -6.03
C ALA A 61 2.42 20.16 -5.48
N VAL A 62 1.97 19.93 -4.23
CA VAL A 62 2.00 18.61 -3.59
C VAL A 62 0.68 17.90 -3.85
N THR A 63 0.75 16.73 -4.50
CA THR A 63 -0.37 15.79 -4.54
C THR A 63 -0.30 14.88 -3.30
N ALA A 64 -1.22 15.07 -2.36
CA ALA A 64 -1.33 14.26 -1.15
C ALA A 64 -2.58 13.37 -1.20
N VAL A 65 -2.38 12.07 -1.03
CA VAL A 65 -3.46 11.07 -0.99
C VAL A 65 -3.51 10.37 0.36
N ALA A 66 -4.71 10.01 0.77
CA ALA A 66 -4.98 9.20 1.95
C ALA A 66 -5.82 7.97 1.59
N THR A 67 -5.48 6.82 2.17
CA THR A 67 -5.98 5.51 1.72
C THR A 67 -6.80 4.80 2.82
N SER A 68 -6.73 3.47 2.93
CA SER A 68 -7.63 2.61 3.71
C SER A 68 -7.96 3.11 5.13
N ALA A 69 -6.96 3.51 5.93
CA ALA A 69 -7.20 4.01 7.28
C ALA A 69 -8.10 5.27 7.30
N MET A 70 -7.87 6.20 6.38
CA MET A 70 -8.68 7.41 6.29
C MET A 70 -10.06 7.14 5.67
N ARG A 71 -10.21 6.12 4.82
CA ARG A 71 -11.53 5.66 4.39
C ARG A 71 -12.36 5.13 5.57
N ALA A 72 -11.73 4.41 6.50
CA ALA A 72 -12.39 3.83 7.68
C ALA A 72 -12.67 4.84 8.81
N ALA A 73 -11.89 5.91 8.93
CA ALA A 73 -12.04 6.89 10.00
C ALA A 73 -13.31 7.75 9.85
N THR A 74 -14.12 7.79 10.90
CA THR A 74 -15.37 8.56 11.00
C THR A 74 -15.14 10.07 11.01
N ASN A 75 -14.05 10.53 11.64
CA ASN A 75 -13.66 11.95 11.70
C ASN A 75 -12.57 12.33 10.68
N ARG A 76 -12.45 11.60 9.56
CA ARG A 76 -11.45 11.90 8.51
C ARG A 76 -11.48 13.35 8.01
N ALA A 77 -12.68 13.96 7.92
CA ALA A 77 -12.85 15.32 7.45
C ALA A 77 -12.17 16.35 8.35
N GLU A 78 -12.13 16.08 9.66
CA GLU A 78 -11.42 16.90 10.64
C GLU A 78 -9.92 16.91 10.36
N LEU A 79 -9.32 15.73 10.20
CA LEU A 79 -7.89 15.63 9.90
C LEU A 79 -7.54 16.29 8.56
N VAL A 80 -8.35 16.10 7.51
CA VAL A 80 -8.16 16.77 6.22
C VAL A 80 -8.18 18.30 6.39
N GLY A 81 -9.15 18.84 7.14
CA GLY A 81 -9.25 20.26 7.43
C GLY A 81 -8.05 20.79 8.22
N ARG A 82 -7.59 20.07 9.25
CA ARG A 82 -6.44 20.45 10.06
C ARG A 82 -5.14 20.45 9.25
N VAL A 83 -4.91 19.44 8.41
CA VAL A 83 -3.73 19.38 7.53
C VAL A 83 -3.73 20.56 6.56
N ARG A 84 -4.85 20.83 5.89
CA ARG A 84 -4.98 21.96 4.97
C ARG A 84 -4.74 23.29 5.68
N ALA A 85 -5.33 23.50 6.85
CA ALA A 85 -5.18 24.74 7.61
C ALA A 85 -3.72 24.97 8.06
N ALA A 86 -3.03 23.91 8.49
CA ALA A 86 -1.65 24.02 8.98
C ALA A 86 -0.60 24.18 7.87
N THR A 87 -0.85 23.60 6.69
CA THR A 87 0.21 23.43 5.68
C THR A 87 -0.13 23.94 4.29
N GLY A 88 -1.42 24.17 3.98
CA GLY A 88 -1.91 24.41 2.63
C GLY A 88 -1.91 23.17 1.71
N ILE A 89 -1.53 22.00 2.21
CA ILE A 89 -1.57 20.74 1.45
C ILE A 89 -3.02 20.24 1.40
N GLU A 90 -3.55 20.01 0.19
CA GLU A 90 -4.85 19.38 0.00
C GLU A 90 -4.73 17.86 0.12
N LEU A 91 -5.22 17.29 1.22
CA LEU A 91 -5.24 15.85 1.43
C LEU A 91 -6.51 15.23 0.86
N THR A 92 -6.37 14.41 -0.19
CA THR A 92 -7.51 13.74 -0.84
C THR A 92 -7.65 12.29 -0.38
N VAL A 93 -8.79 11.92 0.19
CA VAL A 93 -9.10 10.53 0.51
C VAL A 93 -9.53 9.82 -0.78
N ILE A 94 -8.76 8.82 -1.22
CA ILE A 94 -9.03 8.10 -2.47
C ILE A 94 -9.70 6.75 -2.22
N HIS A 95 -10.53 6.33 -3.17
CA HIS A 95 -11.12 4.99 -3.19
C HIS A 95 -10.08 3.93 -3.56
N GLY A 96 -10.36 2.68 -3.20
CA GLY A 96 -9.48 1.55 -3.49
C GLY A 96 -9.18 1.36 -4.97
N ASP A 97 -10.14 1.62 -5.86
CA ASP A 97 -9.92 1.50 -7.31
C ASP A 97 -8.91 2.53 -7.84
N HIS A 98 -8.88 3.74 -7.26
CA HIS A 98 -7.85 4.74 -7.55
C HIS A 98 -6.48 4.30 -7.02
N GLU A 99 -6.43 3.70 -5.84
CA GLU A 99 -5.19 3.14 -5.26
C GLU A 99 -4.63 2.03 -6.16
N ALA A 100 -5.50 1.15 -6.64
CA ALA A 100 -5.16 0.09 -7.58
C ALA A 100 -4.71 0.63 -8.95
N ALA A 101 -5.32 1.71 -9.45
CA ALA A 101 -4.85 2.38 -10.67
C ALA A 101 -3.45 2.98 -10.49
N LEU A 102 -3.18 3.64 -9.36
CA LEU A 102 -1.86 4.18 -9.04
C LEU A 102 -0.80 3.08 -8.90
N LEU A 103 -1.16 1.91 -8.36
CA LEU A 103 -0.30 0.73 -8.33
C LEU A 103 0.09 0.29 -9.74
N ALA A 104 -0.88 0.23 -10.67
CA ALA A 104 -0.62 -0.14 -12.06
C ALA A 104 0.37 0.83 -12.71
N ASP A 105 0.17 2.14 -12.53
CA ASP A 105 1.04 3.17 -13.07
C ASP A 105 2.45 3.10 -12.46
N ALA A 106 2.55 2.89 -11.14
CA ALA A 106 3.81 2.73 -10.44
C ALA A 106 4.62 1.54 -11.00
N VAL A 107 3.99 0.37 -11.16
CA VAL A 107 4.65 -0.81 -11.72
C VAL A 107 5.06 -0.57 -13.18
N ARG A 108 4.19 -0.01 -14.02
CA ARG A 108 4.51 0.28 -15.43
C ARG A 108 5.67 1.27 -15.59
N SER A 109 5.81 2.22 -14.66
CA SER A 109 6.94 3.16 -14.66
C SER A 109 8.27 2.50 -14.27
N ALA A 110 8.22 1.40 -13.52
CA ALA A 110 9.39 0.74 -12.96
C ALA A 110 9.80 -0.54 -13.70
N LEU A 111 8.83 -1.25 -14.28
CA LEU A 111 9.01 -2.58 -14.85
C LEU A 111 8.30 -2.70 -16.20
N ASP A 112 9.06 -3.05 -17.23
CA ASP A 112 8.50 -3.49 -18.51
C ASP A 112 7.95 -4.92 -18.42
N LEU A 113 6.62 -5.04 -18.38
CA LEU A 113 5.93 -6.34 -18.39
C LEU A 113 5.87 -6.96 -19.80
N ALA A 114 6.22 -6.24 -20.87
CA ALA A 114 6.03 -6.65 -22.25
C ALA A 114 4.60 -7.15 -22.49
N ASP A 115 4.43 -8.26 -23.23
CA ASP A 115 3.12 -8.83 -23.54
C ASP A 115 2.57 -9.78 -22.44
N ARG A 116 3.19 -9.81 -21.25
CA ARG A 116 2.81 -10.72 -20.16
C ARG A 116 1.58 -10.20 -19.42
N ARG A 117 0.70 -11.13 -19.04
CA ARG A 117 -0.38 -10.88 -18.08
C ARG A 117 0.18 -10.88 -16.66
N GLY A 118 0.30 -9.68 -16.07
CA GLY A 118 0.77 -9.47 -14.71
C GLY A 118 -0.35 -9.44 -13.68
N LEU A 119 -0.12 -10.07 -12.53
CA LEU A 119 -0.86 -9.84 -11.30
C LEU A 119 -0.03 -8.91 -10.41
N LEU A 120 -0.55 -7.72 -10.12
CA LEU A 120 0.13 -6.73 -9.29
C LEU A 120 -0.59 -6.64 -7.94
N LEU A 121 0.18 -6.74 -6.86
CA LEU A 121 -0.33 -6.68 -5.50
C LEU A 121 0.33 -5.55 -4.72
N ASP A 122 -0.44 -4.75 -3.97
CA ASP A 122 0.07 -3.92 -2.88
C ASP A 122 -0.42 -4.50 -1.55
N LEU A 123 0.49 -5.00 -0.72
CA LEU A 123 0.19 -5.51 0.61
C LEU A 123 0.33 -4.39 1.64
N GLY A 124 -0.74 -3.61 1.79
CA GLY A 124 -0.86 -2.52 2.73
C GLY A 124 -1.21 -2.95 4.16
N GLY A 125 -1.23 -1.96 5.07
CA GLY A 125 -1.67 -2.16 6.44
C GLY A 125 -3.19 -2.25 6.60
N GLY A 126 -3.96 -1.59 5.72
CA GLY A 126 -5.42 -1.55 5.80
C GLY A 126 -6.14 -2.33 4.70
N SER A 127 -5.62 -2.27 3.48
CA SER A 127 -6.14 -2.95 2.31
C SER A 127 -5.03 -3.71 1.57
N VAL A 128 -5.48 -4.53 0.63
CA VAL A 128 -4.66 -5.16 -0.40
C VAL A 128 -5.24 -4.77 -1.75
N GLU A 129 -4.45 -4.09 -2.57
CA GLU A 129 -4.81 -3.79 -3.94
C GLU A 129 -4.40 -4.96 -4.84
N VAL A 130 -5.32 -5.40 -5.71
CA VAL A 130 -5.13 -6.50 -6.65
C VAL A 130 -5.42 -6.00 -8.05
N VAL A 131 -4.39 -5.94 -8.88
CA VAL A 131 -4.49 -5.46 -10.26
C VAL A 131 -4.14 -6.58 -11.22
N VAL A 132 -5.02 -6.84 -12.17
CA VAL A 132 -4.73 -7.65 -13.35
C VAL A 132 -4.33 -6.69 -14.46
N ALA A 133 -3.07 -6.76 -14.88
CA ALA A 133 -2.51 -5.96 -15.98
C ALA A 133 -2.21 -6.88 -17.17
N ALA A 134 -2.92 -6.69 -18.27
CA ALA A 134 -2.71 -7.37 -19.54
C ALA A 134 -2.47 -6.33 -20.66
N PRO A 135 -1.94 -6.72 -21.83
CA PRO A 135 -1.67 -5.80 -22.94
C PRO A 135 -2.90 -5.01 -23.42
N ASP A 136 -4.09 -5.62 -23.31
CA ASP A 136 -5.36 -5.09 -23.81
C ASP A 136 -6.27 -4.52 -22.71
N ALA A 137 -6.02 -4.85 -21.44
CA ALA A 137 -6.88 -4.44 -20.34
C ALA A 137 -6.13 -4.31 -19.02
N THR A 138 -6.57 -3.40 -18.17
CA THR A 138 -6.11 -3.32 -16.77
C THR A 138 -7.31 -3.14 -15.87
N ARG A 139 -7.40 -3.99 -14.84
CA ARG A 139 -8.49 -3.97 -13.87
C ARG A 139 -7.91 -4.05 -12.46
N GLY A 140 -8.26 -3.09 -11.63
CA GLY A 140 -7.90 -3.03 -10.23
C GLY A 140 -9.10 -3.29 -9.31
N ALA A 141 -8.84 -3.86 -8.15
CA ALA A 141 -9.78 -3.91 -7.03
C ALA A 141 -8.98 -3.77 -5.73
N SER A 142 -9.63 -3.28 -4.68
CA SER A 142 -9.06 -3.20 -3.34
C SER A 142 -9.88 -4.06 -2.39
N PHE A 143 -9.18 -4.87 -1.60
CA PHE A 143 -9.76 -5.78 -0.61
C PHE A 143 -9.33 -5.32 0.77
N GLU A 144 -10.24 -5.32 1.74
CA GLU A 144 -9.96 -4.89 3.12
C GLU A 144 -9.25 -6.02 3.91
N LEU A 145 -8.08 -6.45 3.41
CA LEU A 145 -7.25 -7.55 3.93
C LEU A 145 -5.85 -7.10 4.39
N GLY A 146 -5.67 -5.80 4.68
CA GLY A 146 -4.36 -5.30 5.09
C GLY A 146 -3.92 -5.85 6.45
N ALA A 147 -2.61 -5.96 6.67
CA ALA A 147 -2.06 -6.65 7.85
C ALA A 147 -2.56 -6.07 9.19
N LEU A 148 -2.59 -4.75 9.36
CA LEU A 148 -3.07 -4.11 10.59
C LEU A 148 -4.58 -4.28 10.77
N ARG A 149 -5.35 -4.32 9.68
CA ARG A 149 -6.78 -4.56 9.73
C ARG A 149 -7.09 -6.00 10.15
N LEU A 150 -6.39 -6.98 9.58
CA LEU A 150 -6.54 -8.39 9.97
C LEU A 150 -6.19 -8.57 11.45
N LEU A 151 -5.09 -7.95 11.91
CA LEU A 151 -4.69 -7.95 13.32
C LEU A 151 -5.74 -7.31 14.24
N ALA A 152 -6.38 -6.22 13.81
CA ALA A 152 -7.44 -5.56 14.58
C ALA A 152 -8.74 -6.40 14.63
N GLY A 153 -9.01 -7.20 13.59
CA GLY A 153 -10.17 -8.09 13.52
C GLY A 153 -9.98 -9.44 14.21
N ALA A 154 -8.73 -9.86 14.45
CA ALA A 154 -8.42 -11.07 15.22
C ALA A 154 -8.72 -10.83 16.71
N ALA A 155 -9.36 -11.78 17.39
CA ALA A 155 -9.79 -11.55 18.77
C ALA A 155 -8.55 -11.40 19.68
N PRO A 156 -8.55 -10.45 20.65
CA PRO A 156 -7.40 -10.19 21.55
C PRO A 156 -6.93 -11.38 22.40
N HIS A 157 -7.71 -12.45 22.43
CA HIS A 157 -7.50 -13.65 23.25
C HIS A 157 -7.07 -14.87 22.43
N GLU A 158 -7.06 -14.77 21.09
CA GLU A 158 -6.56 -15.83 20.23
C GLU A 158 -5.03 -15.74 20.17
N HIS A 159 -4.35 -16.82 20.52
CA HIS A 159 -2.90 -16.96 20.42
C HIS A 159 -2.53 -18.23 19.67
N GLY A 160 -1.29 -18.29 19.14
CA GLY A 160 -0.76 -19.47 18.47
C GLY A 160 -1.61 -19.88 17.25
N LEU A 161 -1.93 -21.17 17.13
CA LEU A 161 -2.65 -21.71 15.98
C LEU A 161 -4.08 -21.16 15.83
N ALA A 162 -4.76 -20.84 16.93
CA ALA A 162 -6.12 -20.31 16.88
C ALA A 162 -6.16 -18.92 16.22
N PHE A 163 -5.15 -18.11 16.50
CA PHE A 163 -4.95 -16.81 15.89
C PHE A 163 -4.66 -16.91 14.40
N LEU A 164 -3.76 -17.82 13.99
CA LEU A 164 -3.48 -18.07 12.57
C LEU A 164 -4.73 -18.52 11.83
N ALA A 165 -5.48 -19.46 12.40
CA ALA A 165 -6.73 -19.93 11.82
C ALA A 165 -7.78 -18.80 11.68
N ALA A 166 -7.79 -17.81 12.58
CA ALA A 166 -8.66 -16.65 12.47
C ALA A 166 -8.28 -15.74 11.31
N LEU A 167 -6.99 -15.47 11.14
CA LEU A 167 -6.48 -14.73 9.98
C LEU A 167 -6.78 -15.46 8.67
N GLU A 168 -6.53 -16.77 8.62
CA GLU A 168 -6.85 -17.60 7.45
C GLU A 168 -8.33 -17.56 7.10
N ARG A 169 -9.24 -17.62 8.09
CA ARG A 169 -10.69 -17.47 7.85
C ARG A 169 -11.04 -16.11 7.25
N GLN A 170 -10.43 -15.03 7.75
CA GLN A 170 -10.67 -13.69 7.20
C GLN A 170 -10.20 -13.58 5.75
N VAL A 171 -9.02 -14.11 5.43
CA VAL A 171 -8.51 -14.14 4.04
C VAL A 171 -9.37 -15.05 3.15
N ALA A 172 -9.78 -16.21 3.66
CA ALA A 172 -10.60 -17.17 2.91
C ALA A 172 -11.99 -16.62 2.57
N ALA A 173 -12.56 -15.74 3.41
CA ALA A 173 -13.85 -15.09 3.17
C ALA A 173 -13.84 -14.24 1.89
N GLU A 174 -12.72 -13.58 1.58
CA GLU A 174 -12.54 -12.79 0.36
C GLU A 174 -12.03 -13.63 -0.82
N GLY A 175 -11.61 -14.87 -0.58
CA GLY A 175 -10.94 -15.70 -1.58
C GLY A 175 -11.77 -15.95 -2.84
N ALA A 176 -13.10 -16.05 -2.72
CA ALA A 176 -13.98 -16.20 -3.89
C ALA A 176 -14.01 -14.92 -4.75
N ALA A 177 -14.09 -13.74 -4.12
CA ALA A 177 -14.09 -12.45 -4.79
C ALA A 177 -12.74 -12.16 -5.46
N ILE A 178 -11.63 -12.47 -4.77
CA ILE A 178 -10.28 -12.35 -5.32
C ILE A 178 -10.12 -13.27 -6.54
N ARG A 179 -10.49 -14.56 -6.43
CA ARG A 179 -10.41 -15.49 -7.56
C ARG A 179 -11.26 -15.03 -8.74
N HIS A 180 -12.47 -14.53 -8.48
CA HIS A 180 -13.34 -13.99 -9.52
C HIS A 180 -12.71 -12.78 -10.23
N HIS A 181 -12.12 -11.86 -9.47
CA HIS A 181 -11.45 -10.66 -10.00
C HIS A 181 -10.21 -11.00 -10.84
N VAL A 182 -9.36 -11.89 -10.32
CA VAL A 182 -8.12 -12.35 -10.98
C VAL A 182 -8.44 -13.12 -12.27
N GLY A 183 -9.42 -14.02 -12.22
CA GLY A 183 -9.80 -14.87 -13.34
C GLY A 183 -8.69 -15.86 -13.72
N ASP A 184 -8.29 -15.85 -14.99
CA ASP A 184 -7.27 -16.76 -15.55
C ASP A 184 -5.87 -16.56 -14.95
N ALA A 185 -5.00 -17.54 -15.23
CA ALA A 185 -3.60 -17.53 -14.79
C ALA A 185 -2.84 -16.27 -15.24
N CYS A 186 -1.89 -15.85 -14.41
CA CYS A 186 -0.94 -14.76 -14.70
C CYS A 186 0.44 -15.33 -15.03
N ASP A 187 1.16 -14.68 -15.92
CA ASP A 187 2.54 -15.04 -16.29
C ASP A 187 3.55 -14.56 -15.25
N VAL A 188 3.22 -13.47 -14.54
CA VAL A 188 4.10 -12.83 -13.56
C VAL A 188 3.30 -12.25 -12.40
N LEU A 189 3.80 -12.45 -11.19
CA LEU A 189 3.33 -11.79 -9.98
C LEU A 189 4.34 -10.70 -9.58
N VAL A 190 3.86 -9.47 -9.45
CA VAL A 190 4.62 -8.34 -8.91
C VAL A 190 3.95 -7.92 -7.62
N ALA A 191 4.71 -7.81 -6.54
CA ALA A 191 4.15 -7.46 -5.25
C ALA A 191 4.96 -6.34 -4.60
N VAL A 192 4.29 -5.34 -4.07
CA VAL A 192 4.84 -4.20 -3.35
C VAL A 192 4.25 -4.11 -1.95
N GLY A 193 5.01 -3.53 -1.02
CA GLY A 193 4.60 -3.37 0.37
C GLY A 193 5.72 -3.68 1.34
N GLY A 194 5.64 -3.10 2.54
CA GLY A 194 6.67 -3.26 3.58
C GLY A 194 6.80 -4.70 4.08
N SER A 195 5.71 -5.46 4.13
CA SER A 195 5.73 -6.87 4.53
C SER A 195 6.53 -7.72 3.54
N LEU A 196 6.36 -7.47 2.23
CA LEU A 196 7.08 -8.20 1.18
C LEU A 196 8.57 -7.88 1.16
N GLN A 197 8.93 -6.61 1.41
CA GLN A 197 10.33 -6.23 1.58
C GLN A 197 10.99 -7.02 2.71
N ARG A 198 10.31 -7.17 3.85
CA ARG A 198 10.82 -7.97 4.98
C ARG A 198 10.90 -9.46 4.67
N ILE A 199 9.94 -10.02 3.94
CA ILE A 199 10.00 -11.41 3.47
C ILE A 199 11.21 -11.59 2.55
N ALA A 200 11.42 -10.69 1.59
CA ALA A 200 12.57 -10.73 0.68
C ALA A 200 13.92 -10.66 1.42
N GLU A 201 14.03 -9.77 2.42
CA GLU A 201 15.20 -9.68 3.31
C GLU A 201 15.43 -10.98 4.07
N HIS A 202 14.39 -11.58 4.65
CA HIS A 202 14.47 -12.83 5.41
C HIS A 202 14.89 -14.02 4.53
N LEU A 203 14.40 -14.04 3.29
CA LEU A 203 14.77 -15.04 2.28
C LEU A 203 16.13 -14.76 1.62
N ALA A 204 16.92 -13.82 2.16
CA ALA A 204 18.24 -13.41 1.63
C ALA A 204 18.21 -13.03 0.15
N THR A 205 17.09 -12.46 -0.30
CA THR A 205 16.87 -12.08 -1.70
C THR A 205 16.57 -10.57 -1.80
N PRO A 206 17.52 -9.70 -1.41
CA PRO A 206 17.26 -8.26 -1.35
C PRO A 206 17.06 -7.67 -2.74
N ALA A 207 16.22 -6.64 -2.82
CA ALA A 207 16.15 -5.80 -4.02
C ALA A 207 17.44 -4.99 -4.18
N ALA A 208 17.80 -4.66 -5.41
CA ALA A 208 18.90 -3.74 -5.71
C ALA A 208 18.33 -2.43 -6.28
N GLU A 209 19.14 -1.37 -6.32
CA GLU A 209 18.70 -0.09 -6.87
C GLU A 209 18.26 -0.28 -8.34
N GLY A 210 17.01 0.10 -8.64
CA GLY A 210 16.40 -0.09 -9.96
C GLY A 210 16.08 -1.55 -10.34
N ARG A 211 16.21 -2.53 -9.43
CA ARG A 211 15.92 -3.94 -9.70
C ARG A 211 15.10 -4.59 -8.58
N PRO A 212 13.94 -5.17 -8.88
CA PRO A 212 13.13 -5.84 -7.86
C PRO A 212 13.84 -7.09 -7.33
N ALA A 213 13.56 -7.44 -6.08
CA ALA A 213 13.82 -8.76 -5.56
C ALA A 213 13.00 -9.79 -6.34
N VAL A 214 13.59 -10.96 -6.62
CA VAL A 214 12.91 -12.06 -7.30
C VAL A 214 12.85 -13.24 -6.35
N ILE A 215 11.67 -13.54 -5.84
CA ILE A 215 11.45 -14.71 -4.98
C ILE A 215 10.83 -15.81 -5.86
N PRO A 216 11.49 -16.97 -6.07
CA PRO A 216 10.88 -18.12 -6.73
C PRO A 216 9.67 -18.61 -5.95
N LEU A 217 8.57 -18.94 -6.63
CA LEU A 217 7.35 -19.40 -5.99
C LEU A 217 7.57 -20.58 -5.03
N PRO A 218 8.35 -21.64 -5.38
CA PRO A 218 8.61 -22.74 -4.44
C PRO A 218 9.33 -22.32 -3.16
N GLN A 219 10.15 -21.26 -3.22
CA GLN A 219 10.84 -20.72 -2.05
C GLN A 219 9.88 -19.93 -1.15
N LEU A 220 8.94 -19.21 -1.75
CA LEU A 220 7.88 -18.53 -1.01
C LEU A 220 6.92 -19.53 -0.34
N GLU A 221 6.53 -20.58 -1.06
CA GLU A 221 5.67 -21.66 -0.55
C GLU A 221 6.32 -22.46 0.58
N ALA A 222 7.64 -22.66 0.54
CA ALA A 222 8.38 -23.34 1.61
C ALA A 222 8.51 -22.49 2.89
N TRP A 223 8.26 -21.18 2.80
CA TRP A 223 8.31 -20.27 3.93
C TRP A 223 6.98 -20.18 4.70
N THR A 224 5.86 -20.38 4.01
CA THR A 224 4.49 -20.40 4.59
C THR A 224 4.16 -21.72 5.23
#